data_AF-A0A327KLD5-F1
#
_entry.id   AF-A0A327KLD5-F1
#
_cell.length_a   1.000
_cell.length_b   1.000
_cell.length_c   1.000
_cell.angle_alpha   90.00
_cell.angle_beta   90.00
_cell.angle_gamma   90.00
#
_symmetry.space_group_name_H-M   'P 1'
#
loop_
_entity.id
_entity.type
_entity.pdbx_description
1 polymer ?
#
loop_
_entity_poly.entity_id
_entity_poly.type
_entity_poly.pdbx_seq_one_letter_code
_entity_poly.pdbx_strand_id
1 'polypeptide(L)' 'MAMLAASIESVVSLPLQVAVLDAGGTIREVNAGWRRFAAARGLALPNDGIGSDFFAHCTPDQASG' A
#
# COMPACT_ATOMS: atom_id res chain seq x y z
N MET A 1 2.58 20.91 17.63
CA MET A 1 2.15 20.84 16.22
C MET A 1 1.61 19.45 15.97
N ALA A 2 0.28 19.29 15.91
CA ALA A 2 -0.31 18.03 15.47
C ALA A 2 -0.30 18.04 13.95
N MET A 3 0.48 17.14 13.35
CA MET A 3 0.35 16.83 11.93
C MET A 3 -1.01 16.14 11.78
N LEU A 4 -1.98 16.81 11.17
CA LEU A 4 -3.21 16.16 10.74
C LEU A 4 -2.81 15.20 9.62
N ALA A 5 -2.42 13.97 9.97
CA ALA A 5 -2.31 12.90 9.00
C ALA A 5 -3.73 12.63 8.50
N ALA A 6 -4.08 13.21 7.35
CA ALA A 6 -5.32 12.88 6.69
C ALA A 6 -5.35 11.37 6.45
N SER A 7 -6.46 10.72 6.82
CA SER A 7 -6.63 9.29 6.60
C SER A 7 -6.39 8.96 5.12
N ILE A 8 -5.70 7.84 4.85
CA ILE A 8 -5.40 7.40 3.49
C ILE A 8 -6.68 7.20 2.65
N GLU A 9 -7.82 6.99 3.32
CA GLU A 9 -9.14 6.97 2.67
C GLU A 9 -9.49 8.27 1.95
N SER A 10 -9.01 9.45 2.37
CA SER A 10 -9.27 10.70 1.63
C SER A 10 -8.63 10.71 0.23
N VAL A 11 -7.59 9.89 0.03
CA VAL A 11 -6.88 9.71 -1.25
C VAL A 11 -7.69 8.85 -2.24
N VAL A 12 -8.78 8.19 -1.80
CA VAL A 12 -9.60 7.32 -2.69
C VAL A 12 -10.36 8.05 -3.79
N SER A 13 -10.51 9.38 -3.69
CA SER A 13 -11.11 10.20 -4.75
C SER A 13 -10.18 10.40 -5.95
N LEU A 14 -8.88 10.15 -5.77
CA LEU A 14 -7.87 10.23 -6.82
C LEU A 14 -7.71 8.86 -7.49
N PRO A 15 -7.39 8.81 -8.80
CA PRO A 15 -7.12 7.56 -9.52
C PRO A 15 -5.73 6.98 -9.17
N LEU A 16 -5.41 6.90 -7.87
CA LEU A 16 -4.13 6.45 -7.35
C LEU A 16 -4.27 5.10 -6.65
N GLN A 17 -3.25 4.27 -6.80
CA GLN A 17 -3.09 3.00 -6.10
C GLN A 17 -2.06 3.24 -4.99
N VAL A 18 -2.48 3.17 -3.73
CA VAL A 18 -1.62 3.56 -2.60
C VAL A 18 -1.59 2.47 -1.54
N ALA A 19 -0.36 2.12 -1.12
CA ALA A 19 -0.05 1.32 0.06
C ALA A 19 0.87 2.15 0.97
N VAL A 20 0.55 2.21 2.26
CA VAL A 20 1.37 2.87 3.28
C VAL A 20 2.18 1.80 3.99
N LEU A 21 3.50 1.99 4.04
CA LEU A 21 4.44 1.07 4.68
C LEU A 21 4.86 1.62 6.05
N ASP A 22 5.17 0.72 6.99
CA ASP A 22 6.00 1.09 8.14
C ASP A 22 7.50 1.12 7.76
N ALA A 23 8.34 1.50 8.72
CA ALA A 23 9.79 1.59 8.51
C ALA A 23 10.45 0.25 8.13
N GLY A 24 9.80 -0.88 8.39
CA GLY A 24 10.26 -2.20 8.01
C GLY A 24 9.76 -2.67 6.64
N GLY A 25 9.00 -1.83 5.92
CA GLY A 25 8.41 -2.21 4.62
C GLY A 25 7.10 -2.97 4.74
N THR A 26 6.55 -3.15 5.93
CA THR A 26 5.27 -3.85 6.10
C THR A 26 4.12 -2.93 5.74
N ILE A 27 3.20 -3.41 4.89
CA ILE A 27 1.99 -2.67 4.50
C ILE A 27 1.08 -2.54 5.73
N ARG A 28 0.76 -1.30 6.12
CA ARG A 28 -0.14 -0.99 7.24
C ARG A 28 -1.54 -0.62 6.76
N GLU A 29 -1.63 0.13 5.67
CA GLU A 29 -2.90 0.59 5.12
C GLU A 29 -2.85 0.63 3.59
N VAL A 30 -4.00 0.45 2.94
CA VAL A 30 -4.16 0.55 1.49
C VAL A 30 -5.45 1.30 1.14
N ASN A 31 -5.42 2.06 0.06
CA ASN A 31 -6.61 2.78 -0.41
C ASN A 31 -7.49 1.90 -1.32
N ALA A 32 -8.69 2.39 -1.66
CA ALA A 32 -9.61 1.69 -2.56
C ALA A 32 -9.03 1.46 -3.98
N GLY A 33 -8.17 2.36 -4.47
CA GLY A 33 -7.50 2.21 -5.75
C GLY A 33 -6.56 1.00 -5.79
N TRP A 34 -5.81 0.77 -4.72
CA TRP A 34 -4.96 -0.42 -4.54
C TRP A 34 -5.78 -1.71 -4.57
N ARG A 35 -6.88 -1.77 -3.81
CA ARG A 35 -7.74 -2.96 -3.76
C ARG A 35 -8.32 -3.30 -5.13
N ARG A 36 -8.81 -2.29 -5.85
CA ARG A 36 -9.30 -2.45 -7.24
C ARG A 36 -8.21 -2.94 -8.17
N PHE A 37 -7.00 -2.40 -8.05
CA PHE A 37 -5.84 -2.85 -8.83
C PHE A 37 -5.50 -4.32 -8.55
N ALA A 38 -5.41 -4.71 -7.28
CA ALA A 38 -5.11 -6.09 -6.88
C ALA A 38 -6.15 -7.07 -7.44
N ALA A 39 -7.45 -6.75 -7.28
CA ALA A 39 -8.54 -7.53 -7.83
C ALA A 39 -8.48 -7.64 -9.37
N ALA A 40 -8.26 -6.52 -10.08
CA ALA A 40 -8.17 -6.50 -11.54
C ALA A 40 -6.97 -7.29 -12.09
N ARG A 41 -5.90 -7.40 -11.30
CA ARG A 41 -4.69 -8.17 -11.65
C ARG A 41 -4.75 -9.62 -11.16
N GLY A 42 -5.81 -10.03 -10.47
CA GLY A 42 -5.91 -11.37 -9.88
C GLY A 42 -4.87 -11.63 -8.79
N LEU A 43 -4.33 -10.57 -8.18
CA LEU A 43 -3.40 -10.69 -7.06
C LEU A 43 -4.23 -11.10 -5.84
N ALA A 44 -4.24 -12.39 -5.53
CA ALA A 44 -4.90 -12.96 -4.36
C ALA A 44 -4.12 -12.63 -3.08
N LEU A 45 -4.02 -11.33 -2.76
CA LEU A 45 -3.35 -10.82 -1.57
C LEU A 45 -4.29 -10.99 -0.37
N PRO A 46 -3.96 -11.84 0.62
CA PRO A 46 -4.73 -11.92 1.86
C PRO A 46 -4.82 -10.53 2.50
N ASN A 47 -6.01 -10.14 2.98
CA ASN A 47 -6.23 -8.85 3.61
C ASN A 47 -5.76 -7.64 2.76
N ASP A 48 -5.93 -7.72 1.44
CA ASP A 48 -5.48 -6.71 0.47
C ASP A 48 -3.96 -6.42 0.50
N GLY A 49 -3.17 -7.31 1.11
CA GLY A 49 -1.72 -7.18 1.30
C GLY A 49 -1.32 -6.53 2.63
N ILE A 50 -2.28 -6.08 3.46
CA ILE A 50 -1.98 -5.52 4.78
C ILE A 50 -1.33 -6.58 5.67
N GLY A 51 -0.18 -6.24 6.24
CA GLY A 51 0.66 -7.13 7.04
C GLY A 51 1.73 -7.87 6.24
N SER A 52 1.72 -7.78 4.91
CA SER A 52 2.79 -8.32 4.07
C SER A 52 3.99 -7.36 3.96
N ASP A 53 5.18 -7.92 3.79
CA ASP A 53 6.40 -7.17 3.45
C ASP A 53 6.35 -6.78 1.97
N PHE A 54 6.26 -5.47 1.70
CA PHE A 54 6.22 -4.94 0.35
C PHE A 54 7.57 -5.11 -0.36
N PHE A 55 8.69 -4.98 0.35
CA PHE A 55 10.03 -5.05 -0.24
C PHE A 55 10.38 -6.45 -0.73
N ALA A 56 9.77 -7.49 -0.16
CA ALA A 56 9.88 -8.86 -0.67
C ALA A 56 9.41 -9.03 -2.12
N HIS A 57 8.60 -8.10 -2.64
CA HIS A 57 8.11 -8.08 -4.01
C HIS A 57 8.90 -7.15 -4.94
N CYS A 58 9.82 -6.35 -4.39
CA CYS A 58 10.68 -5.46 -5.15
C CYS A 58 11.92 -6.20 -5.68
N THR A 59 12.50 -5.75 -6.79
CA THR A 59 13.86 -6.20 -7.14
C THR A 59 14.87 -5.67 -6.12
N PRO A 60 16.04 -6.32 -5.94
CA PRO A 60 17.05 -5.88 -4.95
C PRO A 60 17.46 -4.40 -5.10
N ASP A 61 17.53 -3.91 -6.33
CA ASP A 61 17.85 -2.51 -6.64
C ASP A 61 16.73 -1.54 -6.20
N GLN A 62 15.49 -2.01 -6.10
CA GLN A 62 14.34 -1.21 -5.68
C GLN A 62 14.10 -1.24 -4.17
N ALA A 63 14.62 -2.26 -3.47
CA ALA A 63 14.43 -2.44 -2.04
C ALA A 63 15.43 -1.63 -1.17
N SER A 64 16.52 -1.15 -1.75
CA SER A 64 17.67 -0.55 -1.01
C SER A 64 17.57 0.97 -0.80
N GLY A 65 16.35 1.51 -0.69
CA GLY A 65 16.06 2.96 -0.65
C GLY A 65 16.85 3.76 0.38
#